data_AF-Q6YBH1-F1
#
_entry.id   AF-Q6YBH1-F1
#
_cell.length_a   1.000
_cell.length_b   1.000
_cell.length_c   1.000
_cell.angle_alpha   90.00
_cell.angle_beta   90.00
_cell.angle_gamma   90.00
#
_symmetry.space_group_name_H-M   'P 1'
#
loop_
_entity.id
_entity.type
_entity.pdbx_description
1 polymer ?
#
loop_
_entity_poly.entity_id
_entity_poly.type
_entity_poly.pdbx_seq_one_letter_code
_entity_poly.pdbx_strand_id
1 'polypeptide(L)'
;MILSMLGISNYGNRTIAQVRTSREHLNQEFSNIYAVQLTCSLVMTVSYLIYATVFVNSFQIVAYIQVLHVLSYATDVSWFFYGLEEFRITVARNSFVKLLTLISIFTFVKSPNDIYLYTFIMAGSTLLGQLITWQF
;
A
#
# COMPACT_ATOMS: atom_id res chain seq x y z
N MET A 1 5.35 -9.91 2.36
CA MET A 1 5.39 -8.43 2.35
C MET A 1 6.77 -7.90 1.96
N ILE A 2 7.86 -8.34 2.60
CA ILE A 2 9.22 -7.84 2.32
C ILE A 2 9.76 -8.25 0.93
N LEU A 3 9.49 -9.48 0.46
CA LEU A 3 10.03 -9.98 -0.81
C LEU A 3 9.40 -9.33 -2.07
N SER A 4 8.11 -8.98 -2.04
CA SER A 4 7.42 -8.38 -3.19
C SER A 4 7.78 -6.91 -3.39
N MET A 5 7.93 -6.14 -2.30
CA MET A 5 8.29 -4.72 -2.38
C MET A 5 9.78 -4.48 -2.62
N LEU A 6 10.69 -5.31 -2.11
CA LEU A 6 12.12 -5.10 -2.36
C LEU A 6 12.48 -5.25 -3.85
N GLY A 7 11.84 -6.18 -4.55
CA GLY A 7 12.03 -6.37 -5.98
C GLY A 7 11.43 -5.21 -6.78
N ILE A 8 10.11 -4.99 -6.65
CA ILE A 8 9.38 -4.04 -7.48
C ILE A 8 9.75 -2.59 -7.16
N SER A 9 9.89 -2.20 -5.88
CA SER A 9 10.17 -0.80 -5.55
C SER A 9 11.56 -0.37 -6.02
N ASN A 10 12.56 -1.24 -5.94
CA ASN A 10 13.91 -0.93 -6.43
C ASN A 10 14.01 -1.03 -7.95
N TYR A 11 13.47 -2.10 -8.54
CA TYR A 11 13.46 -2.29 -9.99
C TYR A 11 12.66 -1.19 -10.69
N GLY A 12 11.46 -0.89 -10.18
CA GLY A 12 10.57 0.12 -10.73
C GLY A 12 11.17 1.51 -10.64
N ASN A 13 11.70 1.92 -9.48
CA ASN A 13 12.39 3.20 -9.33
C ASN A 13 13.53 3.35 -10.35
N ARG A 14 14.43 2.35 -10.42
CA ARG A 14 15.56 2.38 -11.36
C ARG A 14 15.12 2.42 -12.82
N THR A 15 14.14 1.61 -13.20
CA THR A 15 13.69 1.50 -14.60
C THR A 15 13.00 2.78 -15.03
N ILE A 16 12.10 3.33 -14.21
CA ILE A 16 11.44 4.62 -14.47
C ILE A 16 12.46 5.75 -14.58
N ALA A 17 13.45 5.81 -13.69
CA ALA A 17 14.50 6.82 -13.75
C ALA A 17 15.31 6.77 -15.05
N GLN A 18 15.48 5.58 -15.65
CA GLN A 18 16.18 5.41 -16.93
C GLN A 18 15.37 5.89 -18.14
N VAL A 19 14.04 5.71 -18.12
CA VAL A 19 13.16 6.04 -19.26
C VAL A 19 12.39 7.35 -19.10
N ARG A 20 12.65 8.11 -18.02
CA ARG A 20 11.89 9.33 -17.65
C ARG A 20 11.76 10.41 -18.71
N THR A 21 12.67 10.44 -19.70
CA THR A 21 12.69 11.45 -20.77
C THR A 21 11.72 11.16 -21.92
N SER A 22 11.35 9.89 -22.12
CA SER A 22 10.42 9.48 -23.18
C SER A 22 9.09 9.09 -22.58
N ARG A 23 8.03 9.84 -22.92
CA ARG A 23 6.68 9.55 -22.42
C ARG A 23 6.15 8.19 -22.85
N GLU A 24 6.51 7.76 -24.06
CA GLU A 24 6.10 6.47 -24.60
C GLU A 24 6.72 5.31 -23.81
N HIS A 25 8.04 5.34 -23.62
CA HIS A 25 8.75 4.33 -22.83
C HIS A 25 8.33 4.36 -21.36
N LEU A 26 8.09 5.55 -20.79
CA LEU A 26 7.60 5.70 -19.43
C LEU A 26 6.27 4.96 -19.23
N ASN A 27 5.29 5.19 -20.12
CA ASN A 27 3.97 4.56 -20.03
C ASN A 27 4.06 3.03 -20.20
N GLN A 28 4.93 2.56 -21.10
CA GLN A 28 5.15 1.14 -21.36
C GLN A 28 5.75 0.45 -20.12
N GLU A 29 6.85 0.98 -19.58
CA GLU A 29 7.51 0.40 -18.40
C GLU A 29 6.63 0.47 -17.16
N PHE A 30 5.92 1.59 -16.94
CA PHE A 30 4.96 1.71 -15.85
C PHE A 30 3.90 0.60 -15.92
N SER A 31 3.29 0.41 -17.08
CA SER A 31 2.22 -0.58 -17.27
C SER A 31 2.74 -2.01 -17.06
N ASN A 32 3.94 -2.31 -17.56
CA ASN A 32 4.59 -3.61 -17.38
C ASN A 32 4.86 -3.91 -15.91
N ILE A 33 5.49 -2.98 -15.20
CA ILE A 33 5.82 -3.13 -13.77
C ILE A 33 4.53 -3.22 -12.95
N TYR A 34 3.55 -2.37 -13.23
CA TYR A 34 2.29 -2.35 -12.51
C TYR A 34 1.46 -3.62 -12.75
N ALA A 35 1.48 -4.20 -13.96
CA ALA A 35 0.82 -5.48 -14.23
C ALA A 35 1.42 -6.63 -13.41
N VAL A 36 2.75 -6.66 -13.26
CA VAL A 36 3.45 -7.62 -12.38
C VAL A 36 3.08 -7.38 -10.92
N GLN A 37 3.07 -6.13 -10.47
CA GLN A 37 2.63 -5.76 -9.12
C GLN A 37 1.20 -6.19 -8.84
N LEU A 38 0.27 -5.96 -9.76
CA LEU A 38 -1.14 -6.31 -9.63
C LEU A 38 -1.33 -7.82 -9.56
N THR A 39 -0.63 -8.58 -10.41
CA THR A 39 -0.69 -10.05 -10.42
C THR A 39 -0.12 -10.63 -9.12
N CYS A 40 1.04 -10.13 -8.69
CA CYS A 40 1.66 -10.56 -7.44
C CYS A 40 0.79 -10.23 -6.22
N SER A 41 0.25 -9.02 -6.16
CA SER A 41 -0.63 -8.58 -5.07
C SER A 41 -1.95 -9.34 -5.04
N LEU A 42 -2.51 -9.73 -6.19
CA LEU A 42 -3.68 -10.61 -6.25
C LEU A 42 -3.39 -11.98 -5.62
N VAL A 43 -2.28 -12.63 -6.00
CA VAL A 43 -1.85 -13.92 -5.42
C VAL A 43 -1.61 -13.79 -3.91
N MET A 44 -0.98 -12.70 -3.47
CA MET A 44 -0.78 -12.42 -2.05
C MET A 44 -2.08 -12.18 -1.28
N THR A 45 -3.04 -11.50 -1.89
CA THR A 45 -4.36 -11.24 -1.28
C THR A 45 -5.15 -12.53 -1.13
N VAL A 46 -5.19 -13.37 -2.16
CA VAL A 46 -5.89 -14.67 -2.12
C VAL A 46 -5.25 -15.60 -1.10
N SER A 47 -3.92 -15.73 -1.11
CA SER A 47 -3.21 -16.56 -0.11
C SER A 47 -3.42 -16.06 1.32
N TYR A 48 -3.45 -14.73 1.53
CA TYR A 48 -3.75 -14.17 2.85
C TYR A 48 -5.19 -14.41 3.29
N LEU A 49 -6.17 -14.34 2.38
CA LEU A 49 -7.57 -14.68 2.68
C LEU A 49 -7.74 -16.13 3.08
N ILE A 50 -7.06 -17.06 2.38
CA ILE A 50 -7.04 -18.48 2.75
C ILE A 50 -6.45 -18.64 4.16
N TYR A 51 -5.32 -17.98 4.43
CA TYR A 51 -4.71 -17.98 5.77
C TYR A 51 -5.68 -17.49 6.85
N ALA A 52 -6.32 -16.33 6.63
CA ALA A 52 -7.24 -15.71 7.57
C ALA A 52 -8.50 -16.55 7.82
N THR A 53 -8.92 -17.36 6.86
CA THR A 53 -10.13 -18.20 6.98
C THR A 53 -9.83 -19.56 7.61
N VAL A 54 -8.70 -20.18 7.28
CA VAL A 54 -8.41 -21.57 7.65
C VAL A 54 -7.60 -21.69 8.94
N PHE A 55 -6.67 -20.77 9.20
CA PHE A 55 -5.69 -20.92 10.28
C PHE A 55 -5.95 -20.00 11.49
N VAL A 56 -6.74 -18.93 11.30
CA VAL A 56 -7.00 -17.94 12.35
C VAL A 56 -8.28 -18.30 13.11
N ASN A 57 -8.12 -18.84 14.32
CA ASN A 57 -9.25 -19.20 15.20
C ASN A 57 -9.62 -18.11 16.22
N SER A 58 -8.76 -17.11 16.42
CA SER A 58 -9.00 -16.00 17.35
C SER A 58 -8.71 -14.67 16.66
N PHE A 59 -9.49 -13.63 16.99
CA PHE A 59 -9.41 -12.31 16.34
C PHE A 59 -9.60 -12.34 14.81
N GLN A 60 -10.46 -13.21 14.31
CA GLN A 60 -10.70 -13.38 12.87
C GLN A 60 -11.11 -12.07 12.17
N ILE A 61 -11.86 -11.20 12.87
CA ILE A 61 -12.22 -9.86 12.38
C ILE A 61 -10.98 -9.00 12.15
N VAL A 62 -9.99 -9.04 13.05
CA VAL A 62 -8.71 -8.32 12.89
C VAL A 62 -7.97 -8.83 11.67
N ALA A 63 -7.95 -10.16 11.45
CA ALA A 63 -7.33 -10.75 10.27
C ALA A 63 -8.01 -10.31 8.96
N TYR A 64 -9.35 -10.22 8.93
CA TYR A 64 -10.06 -9.69 7.76
C TYR A 64 -9.79 -8.21 7.53
N ILE A 65 -9.70 -7.40 8.58
CA ILE A 65 -9.34 -5.98 8.45
C ILE A 65 -7.94 -5.82 7.83
N GLN A 66 -6.99 -6.68 8.19
CA GLN A 66 -5.64 -6.67 7.64
C GLN A 66 -5.58 -6.96 6.14
N VAL A 67 -6.64 -7.50 5.53
CA VAL A 67 -6.75 -7.60 4.06
C VAL A 67 -6.67 -6.21 3.43
N LEU A 68 -7.23 -5.17 4.06
CA LEU A 68 -7.09 -3.78 3.59
C LEU A 68 -5.63 -3.34 3.54
N HIS A 69 -4.85 -3.77 4.53
CA HIS A 69 -3.42 -3.49 4.56
C HIS A 69 -2.69 -4.23 3.43
N VAL A 70 -3.04 -5.49 3.16
CA VAL A 70 -2.49 -6.24 2.00
C VAL A 70 -2.86 -5.56 0.68
N LEU A 71 -4.11 -5.13 0.52
CA LEU A 71 -4.58 -4.41 -0.67
C LEU A 71 -3.85 -3.08 -0.88
N SER A 72 -3.42 -2.41 0.20
CA SER A 72 -2.67 -1.16 0.08
C SER A 72 -1.39 -1.33 -0.75
N TYR A 73 -0.75 -2.49 -0.69
CA TYR A 73 0.43 -2.82 -1.50
C TYR A 73 0.12 -2.93 -3.00
N ALA A 74 -1.08 -3.38 -3.37
CA ALA A 74 -1.51 -3.43 -4.78
C ALA A 74 -1.59 -2.03 -5.38
N THR A 75 -1.99 -1.06 -4.56
CA THR A 75 -2.17 0.34 -4.94
C THR A 75 -0.94 1.21 -4.70
N ASP A 76 0.15 0.68 -4.15
CA ASP A 76 1.34 1.47 -3.87
C ASP A 76 2.13 1.73 -5.17
N VAL A 77 2.12 2.97 -5.63
CA VAL A 77 2.87 3.44 -6.81
C VAL A 77 4.00 4.39 -6.41
N SER A 78 4.45 4.37 -5.15
CA SER A 78 5.50 5.27 -4.66
C SER A 78 6.80 5.13 -5.46
N TRP A 79 7.10 3.93 -5.97
CA TRP A 79 8.27 3.66 -6.81
C TRP A 79 8.28 4.46 -8.12
N PHE A 80 7.11 4.78 -8.67
CA PHE A 80 6.98 5.58 -9.88
C PHE A 80 7.38 7.03 -9.62
N PHE A 81 6.81 7.64 -8.57
CA PHE A 81 7.15 9.00 -8.16
C PHE A 81 8.62 9.14 -7.74
N TYR A 82 9.17 8.12 -7.07
CA TYR A 82 10.59 8.08 -6.74
C TYR A 82 11.48 8.03 -8.00
N GLY A 83 11.10 7.25 -9.02
CA GLY A 83 11.82 7.22 -10.29
C GLY A 83 11.76 8.53 -11.08
N LEU A 84 10.70 9.32 -10.87
CA LEU A 84 10.54 10.67 -11.43
C LEU A 84 11.18 11.78 -10.61
N GLU A 85 11.84 11.45 -9.50
CA GLU A 85 12.39 12.42 -8.53
C GLU A 85 11.32 13.29 -7.81
N GLU A 86 10.04 12.90 -7.91
CA GLU A 86 8.88 13.56 -7.30
C GLU A 86 8.59 13.04 -5.87
N PHE A 87 9.65 12.83 -5.08
CA PHE A 87 9.55 12.28 -3.72
C PHE A 87 8.60 13.06 -2.81
N ARG A 88 8.53 14.38 -3.03
CA ARG A 88 7.71 15.29 -2.24
C ARG A 88 6.23 14.89 -2.24
N ILE A 89 5.70 14.40 -3.36
CA ILE A 89 4.30 13.98 -3.49
C ILE A 89 4.01 12.85 -2.49
N THR A 90 4.80 11.77 -2.57
CA THR A 90 4.66 10.60 -1.71
C THR A 90 4.93 10.91 -0.23
N VAL A 91 5.94 11.72 0.09
CA VAL A 91 6.31 12.06 1.48
C VAL A 91 5.27 12.98 2.13
N ALA A 92 4.80 14.00 1.41
CA ALA A 92 3.81 14.94 1.93
C ALA A 92 2.49 14.23 2.22
N ARG A 93 2.00 13.42 1.29
CA ARG A 93 0.77 12.62 1.50
C ARG A 93 0.96 11.61 2.64
N ASN A 94 2.08 10.88 2.72
CA ASN A 94 2.30 9.93 3.80
C ASN A 94 2.32 10.61 5.17
N SER A 95 2.94 11.80 5.25
CA SER A 95 2.97 12.59 6.48
C SER A 95 1.57 13.06 6.86
N PHE A 96 0.80 13.58 5.90
CA PHE A 96 -0.58 14.03 6.12
C PHE A 96 -1.49 12.89 6.62
N VAL A 97 -1.43 11.74 5.94
CA VAL A 97 -2.21 10.56 6.34
C VAL A 97 -1.84 10.10 7.74
N LYS A 98 -0.54 10.02 8.08
CA LYS A 98 -0.09 9.66 9.43
C LYS A 98 -0.60 10.60 10.51
N LEU A 99 -0.63 11.91 10.25
CA LEU A 99 -1.21 12.88 11.17
C LEU A 99 -2.71 12.65 11.37
N LEU A 100 -3.45 12.40 10.29
CA LEU A 100 -4.87 12.09 10.37
C LEU A 100 -5.14 10.77 11.12
N THR A 101 -4.31 9.74 10.87
CA THR A 101 -4.36 8.47 11.61
C THR A 101 -4.13 8.70 13.11
N LEU A 102 -3.12 9.51 13.45
CA LEU A 102 -2.81 9.85 14.84
C LEU A 102 -4.01 10.50 15.54
N ILE A 103 -4.59 11.54 14.92
CA ILE A 103 -5.77 12.24 15.44
C ILE A 103 -6.96 11.28 15.57
N SER A 104 -7.15 10.40 14.59
CA SER A 104 -8.22 9.40 14.60
C SER A 104 -8.06 8.42 15.76
N ILE A 105 -6.85 7.92 16.00
CA ILE A 105 -6.58 7.01 17.13
C ILE A 105 -6.91 7.69 18.45
N PHE A 106 -6.36 8.88 18.72
CA PHE A 106 -6.61 9.58 19.99
C PHE A 106 -8.08 9.97 20.18
N THR A 107 -8.80 10.26 19.10
CA THR A 107 -10.21 10.65 19.15
C THR A 107 -11.13 9.46 19.32
N PHE A 108 -10.89 8.34 18.63
CA PHE A 108 -11.85 7.23 18.54
C PHE A 108 -11.49 6.00 19.39
N VAL A 109 -10.21 5.75 19.67
CA VAL A 109 -9.77 4.59 20.45
C VAL A 109 -9.70 4.99 21.93
N LYS A 110 -10.58 4.43 22.76
CA LYS A 110 -10.73 4.82 24.17
C LYS A 110 -10.46 3.69 25.16
N SER A 111 -10.48 2.45 24.69
CA SER A 111 -10.32 1.25 25.52
C SER A 111 -9.44 0.20 24.85
N PRO A 112 -8.74 -0.65 25.62
CA PRO A 112 -8.03 -1.83 25.08
C PRO A 112 -8.92 -2.79 24.28
N ASN A 113 -10.23 -2.77 24.52
CA ASN A 113 -11.20 -3.57 23.77
C ASN A 113 -11.45 -3.06 22.34
N ASP A 114 -11.01 -1.84 22.01
CA ASP A 114 -11.22 -1.20 20.70
C ASP A 114 -10.21 -1.68 19.64
N ILE A 115 -9.63 -2.87 19.81
CA ILE A 115 -8.59 -3.41 18.93
C ILE A 115 -9.04 -3.49 17.46
N TYR A 116 -10.32 -3.78 17.21
CA TYR A 116 -10.88 -3.83 15.85
C TYR A 116 -10.89 -2.44 15.22
N LEU A 117 -11.32 -1.43 15.96
CA LEU A 117 -11.36 -0.04 15.51
C LEU A 117 -9.96 0.52 15.27
N TYR A 118 -9.04 0.27 16.20
CA TYR A 118 -7.63 0.61 16.04
C TYR A 118 -7.04 -0.02 14.77
N THR A 119 -7.24 -1.33 14.57
CA THR A 119 -6.72 -2.04 13.41
C THR A 119 -7.33 -1.49 12.12
N PHE A 120 -8.63 -1.17 12.12
CA PHE A 120 -9.31 -0.60 10.97
C PHE A 120 -8.78 0.79 10.63
N ILE A 121 -8.59 1.66 11.61
CA ILE A 121 -8.00 3.00 11.41
C ILE A 121 -6.60 2.86 10.79
N MET A 122 -5.77 1.94 11.30
CA MET A 122 -4.42 1.71 10.79
C MET A 122 -4.45 1.20 9.34
N ALA A 123 -5.13 0.08 9.09
CA ALA A 123 -5.16 -0.55 7.77
C ALA A 123 -5.86 0.32 6.72
N GLY A 124 -6.98 0.93 7.09
CA GLY A 124 -7.74 1.85 6.26
C GLY A 124 -6.95 3.12 5.93
N SER A 125 -6.26 3.72 6.89
CA SER A 125 -5.41 4.90 6.63
C SER A 125 -4.29 4.58 5.66
N THR A 126 -3.63 3.43 5.82
CA THR A 126 -2.58 3.00 4.88
C THR A 126 -3.13 2.89 3.47
N LEU A 127 -4.24 2.16 3.28
CA LEU A 127 -4.88 1.99 1.97
C LEU A 127 -5.33 3.32 1.37
N LEU A 128 -6.04 4.15 2.14
CA LEU A 128 -6.53 5.46 1.70
C LEU A 128 -5.40 6.32 1.18
N GLY A 129 -4.29 6.35 1.91
CA GLY A 129 -3.17 7.14 1.44
C GLY A 129 -2.58 6.58 0.14
N GLN A 130 -2.47 5.25 -0.03
CA GLN A 130 -1.94 4.71 -1.29
C GLN A 130 -2.86 5.09 -2.46
N LEU A 131 -4.17 5.02 -2.26
CA LEU A 131 -5.17 5.46 -3.24
C LEU A 131 -5.08 6.96 -3.58
N ILE A 132 -4.88 7.84 -2.59
CA ILE A 132 -4.71 9.29 -2.83
C ILE A 132 -3.54 9.58 -3.78
N THR A 133 -2.50 8.73 -3.75
CA THR A 133 -1.31 8.90 -4.59
C THR A 133 -1.63 8.83 -6.09
N TRP A 134 -2.73 8.18 -6.49
CA TRP A 134 -3.15 8.03 -7.89
C TRP A 134 -3.78 9.28 -8.51
N GLN A 135 -4.08 10.31 -7.71
CA GLN A 135 -4.66 11.56 -8.21
C GLN A 135 -3.60 12.51 -8.78
N PHE A 136 -2.32 12.23 -8.57
CA PHE A 136 -1.17 12.99 -9.03
C PHE A 136 -0.57 12.35 -10.28
#